data_AF-A0A2J7VJ02-F1
#
_entry.id   AF-A0A2J7VJ02-F1
#
_cell.length_a   1.000
_cell.length_b   1.000
_cell.length_c   1.000
_cell.angle_alpha   90.00
_cell.angle_beta   90.00
_cell.angle_gamma   90.00
#
_symmetry.space_group_name_H-M   'P 1'
#
loop_
_entity.id
_entity.type
_entity.pdbx_description
1 polymer ?
#
loop_
_entity_poly.entity_id
_entity_poly.type
_entity_poly.pdbx_seq_one_letter_code
_entity_poly.pdbx_strand_id
1 'polypeptide(L)'
;MKKSLLALAAIAAFGLSLGVHAETYDGVHVSASSKNRAEVNIEAVVEAKSIDLAAEPGRGVLTVASVASKEAVRAQAVAAAHAPDQNVKPSSRVNSKVVSTFNHTNIASK
;
A
#
# COMPACT_ATOMS: atom_id res chain seq x y z
N MET A 1 -44.43 59.54 -28.29
CA MET A 1 -43.95 58.43 -29.14
C MET A 1 -42.42 58.30 -29.17
N LYS A 2 -41.64 59.39 -29.31
CA LYS A 2 -40.16 59.34 -29.41
C LYS A 2 -39.43 58.77 -28.18
N LYS A 3 -39.92 59.06 -26.96
CA LYS A 3 -39.32 58.59 -25.70
C LYS A 3 -39.47 57.07 -25.48
N SER A 4 -40.55 56.48 -25.98
CA SER A 4 -40.79 55.02 -25.93
C SER A 4 -39.90 54.28 -26.92
N LEU A 5 -39.62 54.88 -28.08
CA LEU A 5 -38.68 54.33 -29.06
C LEU A 5 -37.24 54.36 -28.54
N LEU A 6 -36.85 55.42 -27.82
CA LEU A 6 -35.53 55.52 -27.20
C LEU A 6 -35.35 54.50 -26.06
N ALA A 7 -36.40 54.29 -25.24
CA ALA A 7 -36.39 53.28 -24.18
C ALA A 7 -36.29 51.85 -24.75
N LEU A 8 -37.02 51.57 -25.85
CA LEU A 8 -36.94 50.29 -26.56
C LEU A 8 -35.54 50.05 -27.16
N ALA A 9 -34.94 51.10 -27.74
CA ALA A 9 -33.58 51.03 -28.28
C ALA A 9 -32.52 50.82 -27.17
N ALA A 10 -32.70 51.43 -25.99
CA ALA A 10 -31.81 51.25 -24.86
C ALA A 10 -31.90 49.83 -24.27
N ILE A 11 -33.11 49.27 -24.16
CA ILE A 11 -33.33 47.89 -23.71
C ILE A 11 -32.78 46.90 -24.74
N ALA A 12 -32.94 47.16 -26.04
CA ALA A 12 -32.35 46.33 -27.10
C ALA A 12 -30.81 46.41 -27.10
N ALA A 13 -30.22 47.57 -26.82
CA ALA A 13 -28.76 47.74 -26.74
C ALA A 13 -28.15 47.06 -25.50
N PHE A 14 -28.86 47.04 -24.36
CA PHE A 14 -28.41 46.37 -23.13
C PHE A 14 -28.76 44.88 -23.09
N GLY A 15 -29.84 44.45 -23.75
CA GLY A 15 -30.29 43.05 -23.76
C GLY A 15 -29.34 42.10 -24.51
N LEU A 16 -28.43 42.62 -25.33
CA LEU A 16 -27.43 41.85 -26.07
C LEU A 16 -26.17 41.54 -25.27
N SER A 17 -25.99 42.11 -24.06
CA SER A 17 -24.78 41.89 -23.23
C SER A 17 -24.96 40.89 -22.09
N LEU A 18 -26.19 40.48 -21.79
CA LEU A 18 -26.43 39.30 -20.96
C LEU A 18 -26.39 38.10 -21.88
N GLY A 19 -25.17 37.74 -22.28
CA GLY A 19 -24.92 36.42 -22.83
C GLY A 19 -25.58 35.43 -21.90
N VAL A 20 -26.62 34.75 -22.41
CA VAL A 20 -26.90 33.39 -21.98
C VAL A 20 -25.63 32.65 -22.34
N HIS A 21 -24.65 32.71 -21.43
CA HIS A 21 -23.49 31.87 -21.42
C HIS A 21 -24.04 30.49 -21.08
N ALA A 22 -24.68 29.84 -22.06
CA ALA A 22 -24.59 28.40 -22.14
C ALA A 22 -23.10 28.16 -22.08
N GLU A 23 -22.66 27.53 -21.01
CA GLU A 23 -21.27 27.22 -20.76
C GLU A 23 -20.80 26.50 -22.02
N THR A 24 -20.04 27.20 -22.87
CA THR A 24 -19.61 26.63 -24.14
C THR A 24 -18.71 25.48 -23.74
N TYR A 25 -19.22 24.26 -23.85
CA TYR A 25 -18.42 23.07 -23.65
C TYR A 25 -17.37 23.06 -24.76
N ASP A 26 -16.14 23.46 -24.41
CA ASP A 26 -14.98 23.57 -25.32
C ASP A 26 -14.44 22.19 -25.75
N GLY A 27 -15.28 21.16 -25.68
CA GLY A 27 -14.90 19.78 -25.84
C GLY A 27 -14.01 19.27 -24.71
N VAL A 28 -13.53 18.03 -24.88
CA VAL A 28 -12.38 17.54 -24.13
C VAL A 28 -11.15 18.20 -24.73
N HIS A 29 -10.44 19.01 -23.95
CA HIS A 29 -9.10 19.45 -24.33
C HIS A 29 -8.22 18.21 -24.53
N VAL A 30 -7.96 17.88 -25.79
CA VAL A 30 -7.06 16.80 -26.13
C VAL A 30 -5.67 17.28 -25.74
N SER A 31 -5.15 16.79 -24.62
CA SER A 31 -3.75 17.04 -24.28
C SER A 31 -2.93 16.50 -25.44
N ALA A 32 -2.30 17.40 -26.21
CA ALA A 32 -1.30 17.02 -27.18
C ALA A 32 -0.16 16.38 -26.40
N SER A 33 -0.20 15.06 -26.26
CA SER A 33 0.91 14.32 -25.68
C SER A 33 2.09 14.56 -26.61
N SER A 34 3.13 15.20 -26.10
CA SER A 34 4.33 15.53 -26.87
C SER A 34 5.08 14.28 -27.33
N LYS A 35 4.74 13.10 -26.78
CA LYS A 35 5.31 11.80 -27.09
C LYS A 35 4.23 10.78 -27.38
N ASN A 36 4.42 9.94 -28.39
CA ASN A 36 3.53 8.80 -28.60
C ASN A 36 3.84 7.67 -27.58
N ARG A 37 2.92 6.71 -27.40
CA ARG A 37 3.13 5.60 -26.44
C ARG A 37 4.37 4.74 -26.76
N ALA A 38 4.77 4.65 -28.02
CA ALA A 38 5.95 3.89 -28.40
C ALA A 38 7.23 4.60 -27.94
N GLU A 39 7.31 5.92 -28.08
CA GLU A 39 8.41 6.75 -27.59
C GLU A 39 8.52 6.68 -26.07
N VAL A 40 7.40 6.78 -25.35
CA VAL A 40 7.36 6.61 -23.89
C VAL A 40 7.84 5.22 -23.48
N ASN A 41 7.43 4.18 -24.21
CA ASN A 41 7.85 2.81 -23.93
C ASN A 41 9.36 2.60 -24.16
N ILE A 42 9.91 3.18 -25.23
CA ILE A 42 11.35 3.12 -25.52
C ILE A 42 12.14 3.82 -24.41
N GLU A 43 11.73 5.02 -24.03
CA GLU A 43 12.37 5.79 -22.94
C GLU A 43 12.28 5.06 -21.61
N ALA A 44 11.12 4.49 -21.28
CA ALA A 44 10.94 3.71 -20.05
C ALA A 44 11.84 2.46 -20.00
N VAL A 45 12.06 1.78 -21.13
CA VAL A 45 12.95 0.61 -21.20
C VAL A 45 14.42 1.03 -21.10
N VAL A 46 14.81 2.16 -21.69
CA VAL A 46 16.16 2.71 -21.56
C VAL A 46 16.43 3.11 -20.11
N GLU A 47 15.49 3.79 -19.47
CA GLU A 47 15.60 4.22 -18.07
C GLU A 47 15.61 3.03 -17.11
N ALA A 48 14.75 2.03 -17.32
CA ALA A 48 14.74 0.82 -16.52
C ALA A 48 16.07 0.03 -16.62
N LYS A 49 16.81 0.17 -17.72
CA LYS A 49 18.13 -0.43 -17.91
C LYS A 49 19.28 0.47 -17.42
N SER A 50 19.09 1.79 -17.39
CA SER A 50 20.10 2.74 -16.91
C SER A 50 20.19 2.74 -15.38
N ILE A 51 19.10 2.38 -14.69
CA ILE A 51 19.08 2.16 -13.25
C ILE A 51 19.77 0.84 -12.94
N ASP A 52 21.04 0.92 -12.53
CA ASP A 52 21.69 -0.17 -11.83
C ASP A 52 21.11 -0.25 -10.40
N LEU A 53 20.05 -1.04 -10.24
CA LEU A 53 19.40 -1.33 -8.96
C LEU A 53 20.38 -1.94 -7.93
N ALA A 54 21.52 -2.47 -8.37
CA ALA A 54 22.57 -3.01 -7.52
C ALA A 54 23.66 -1.98 -7.16
N ALA A 55 23.73 -0.83 -7.84
CA ALA A 55 24.76 0.19 -7.62
C ALA A 55 24.45 1.17 -6.48
N GLU A 56 23.22 1.20 -5.94
CA GLU A 56 22.93 2.07 -4.80
C GLU A 56 23.48 1.43 -3.50
N PRO A 57 24.51 2.03 -2.86
CA PRO A 57 25.03 1.53 -1.60
C PRO A 57 23.99 1.76 -0.49
N GLY A 58 23.11 0.79 -0.29
CA GLY A 58 22.03 0.89 0.70
C GLY A 58 20.79 0.05 0.38
N ARG A 59 20.66 -0.46 -0.84
CA ARG A 59 19.55 -1.34 -1.27
C ARG A 59 19.96 -2.82 -1.40
N GLY A 60 21.08 -3.19 -0.78
CA GLY A 60 21.43 -4.59 -0.58
C GLY A 60 20.43 -5.28 0.35
N VAL A 61 20.30 -6.60 0.23
CA VAL A 61 19.58 -7.41 1.21
C VAL A 61 20.10 -7.05 2.60
N LEU A 62 19.23 -6.53 3.47
CA LEU A 62 19.56 -6.31 4.88
C LEU A 62 19.90 -7.66 5.49
N THR A 63 21.19 -7.93 5.65
CA THR A 63 21.66 -9.14 6.31
C THR A 63 21.39 -8.98 7.79
N VAL A 64 20.34 -9.62 8.28
CA VAL A 64 20.10 -9.74 9.73
C VAL A 64 21.09 -10.77 10.27
N ALA A 65 21.97 -10.35 11.18
CA ALA A 65 22.81 -11.28 11.91
C ALA A 65 21.92 -12.17 12.78
N SER A 66 21.90 -13.47 12.51
CA SER A 66 21.14 -14.41 13.35
C SER A 66 21.80 -14.52 14.72
N VAL A 67 21.01 -14.35 15.78
CA VAL A 67 21.48 -14.49 17.17
C VAL A 67 21.68 -15.95 17.61
N ALA A 68 21.20 -16.91 16.82
CA ALA A 68 21.30 -18.34 17.09
C ALA A 68 21.35 -19.16 15.79
N SER A 69 21.90 -20.38 15.85
CA SER A 69 21.82 -21.32 14.73
C SER A 69 20.39 -21.86 14.55
N LYS A 70 20.06 -22.29 13.33
CA LYS A 70 18.74 -22.88 13.03
C LYS A 70 18.47 -24.11 13.89
N GLU A 71 19.51 -24.90 14.15
CA GLU A 71 19.48 -26.11 14.98
C GLU A 71 19.17 -25.76 16.44
N ALA A 72 19.78 -24.70 16.98
CA ALA A 72 19.50 -24.23 18.33
C ALA A 72 18.06 -23.74 18.48
N VAL A 73 17.55 -22.95 17.52
CA VAL A 73 16.16 -22.50 17.49
C VAL A 73 15.19 -23.69 17.42
N ARG A 74 15.48 -24.68 16.58
CA ARG A 74 14.66 -25.89 16.46
C ARG A 74 14.66 -26.69 17.76
N ALA A 75 15.81 -26.87 18.39
CA ALA A 75 15.91 -27.59 19.66
C ALA A 75 15.11 -26.89 20.77
N GLN A 76 15.22 -25.56 20.86
CA GLN A 76 14.46 -24.76 21.83
C GLN A 76 12.95 -24.84 21.59
N ALA A 77 12.52 -24.77 20.33
CA ALA A 77 11.10 -24.87 19.99
C ALA A 77 10.52 -26.24 20.35
N VAL A 78 11.25 -27.32 20.10
CA VAL A 78 10.85 -28.68 20.50
C VAL A 78 10.77 -28.80 22.01
N ALA A 79 11.78 -28.32 22.74
CA ALA A 79 11.78 -28.34 24.21
C ALA A 79 10.61 -27.54 24.78
N ALA A 80 10.31 -26.37 24.23
CA ALA A 80 9.16 -25.57 24.60
C ALA A 80 7.85 -26.35 24.34
N ALA A 81 7.67 -26.92 23.15
CA ALA A 81 6.46 -27.68 22.81
C ALA A 81 6.22 -28.90 23.72
N HIS A 82 7.28 -29.52 24.25
CA HIS A 82 7.19 -30.61 25.22
C HIS A 82 7.05 -30.16 26.67
N ALA A 83 7.09 -28.85 26.95
CA ALA A 83 6.97 -28.34 28.31
C ALA A 83 5.57 -28.66 28.88
N PRO A 84 5.49 -29.12 30.14
CA PRO A 84 4.23 -29.55 30.75
C PRO A 84 3.21 -28.40 30.90
N ASP A 85 3.64 -27.15 30.73
CA ASP A 85 2.86 -25.94 30.93
C ASP A 85 2.44 -25.22 29.65
N GLN A 86 2.69 -25.78 28.46
CA GLN A 86 2.34 -25.15 27.18
C GLN A 86 0.86 -24.73 27.07
N ASN A 87 -0.04 -25.50 27.68
CA ASN A 87 -1.49 -25.27 27.61
C ASN A 87 -2.09 -24.76 28.93
N VAL A 88 -1.25 -24.41 29.92
CA VAL A 88 -1.70 -24.08 31.27
C VAL A 88 -1.45 -22.61 31.56
N LYS A 89 -2.52 -21.87 31.89
CA LYS A 89 -2.39 -20.47 32.33
C LYS A 89 -1.62 -20.42 33.67
N PRO A 90 -0.77 -19.40 33.91
CA PRO A 90 -0.02 -19.28 35.16
C PRO A 90 -0.91 -19.31 36.42
N SER A 91 -2.11 -18.75 36.36
CA SER A 91 -3.09 -18.72 37.45
C SER A 91 -3.70 -20.09 37.78
N SER A 92 -3.56 -21.08 36.90
CA SER A 92 -4.05 -22.45 37.12
C SER A 92 -3.02 -23.35 37.82
N ARG A 93 -1.82 -22.83 38.11
CA ARG A 93 -0.71 -23.60 38.70
C ARG A 93 -0.74 -23.50 40.22
N VAL A 94 -0.71 -24.63 40.91
CA VAL A 94 -0.56 -24.66 42.36
C VAL A 94 0.91 -24.39 42.69
N ASN A 95 1.21 -23.40 43.54
CA ASN A 95 2.58 -23.00 43.89
C ASN A 95 3.49 -22.75 42.67
N SER A 96 2.94 -22.16 41.60
CA SER A 96 3.66 -21.93 40.33
C SER A 96 4.21 -23.19 39.66
N LYS A 97 3.73 -24.39 40.02
CA LYS A 97 4.09 -25.66 39.38
C LYS A 97 2.88 -26.27 38.68
N VAL A 98 3.10 -26.81 37.48
CA VAL A 98 2.11 -27.69 36.84
C VAL A 98 2.24 -29.06 37.49
N VAL A 99 1.17 -29.53 38.11
CA VAL A 99 1.04 -30.91 38.57
C VAL A 99 0.59 -31.72 37.37
N SER A 100 1.52 -32.36 36.67
CA SER A 100 1.17 -33.25 35.55
C SER A 100 0.40 -34.45 36.11
N THR A 101 -0.87 -34.61 35.73
CA THR A 101 -1.63 -35.84 35.98
C THR A 101 -1.30 -36.93 34.96
N PHE A 102 -0.61 -36.57 33.87
CA PHE A 102 -0.08 -37.51 32.89
C PHE A 102 1.33 -37.92 33.31
N ASN A 103 1.46 -39.16 33.81
CA ASN A 103 2.75 -39.84 33.83
C ASN A 103 3.14 -40.12 32.37
N HIS A 104 4.05 -39.34 31.80
CA HIS A 104 4.76 -39.74 30.58
C HIS A 104 5.78 -40.83 30.94
N THR A 105 5.31 -42.00 31.36
CA THR A 105 6.13 -43.21 31.37
C THR A 105 6.33 -43.61 29.91
N ASN A 106 7.55 -43.38 29.41
CA ASN A 106 8.09 -43.73 28.10
C ASN A 106 7.26 -44.77 27.30
N ILE A 107 6.42 -44.30 26.37
CA ILE A 107 5.85 -45.15 25.32
C ILE A 107 6.87 -45.22 24.17
N ALA A 108 7.97 -45.92 24.41
CA ALA A 108 8.97 -46.23 23.40
C ALA A 108 9.63 -47.57 23.74
N SER A 109 8.88 -48.65 23.60
CA SER A 109 9.39 -50.02 23.54
C SER A 109 8.33 -50.92 22.90
N LYS A 110 8.24 -50.92 21.58
CA LYS A 110 7.82 -52.10 20.81
C LYS A 110 8.29 -52.01 19.37
#